data_AF-A0A7J4RFT7-F1
#
_entry.id   AF-A0A7J4RFT7-F1
#
_cell.length_a   1.000
_cell.length_b   1.000
_cell.length_c   1.000
_cell.angle_alpha   90.00
_cell.angle_beta   90.00
_cell.angle_gamma   90.00
#
_symmetry.space_group_name_H-M   'P 1'
#
loop_
_entity.id
_entity.type
_entity.pdbx_description
1 polymer ?
#
loop_
_entity_poly.entity_id
_entity_poly.type
_entity_poly.pdbx_seq_one_letter_code
_entity_poly.pdbx_strand_id
1 'polypeptide(L)'
;VDLVIDHSVQVDISGANPDALKLNLDIEYHRNMERYTFLKWGQQSLANFQAVPPSRGIVHQVNLEFLASVARTENNIWLADTLVGTDSHTTMVNGLGVLGWG
;
A
#
# COMPACT_ATOMS: atom_id res chain seq x y z
N VAL A 1 5.09 5.26 -8.22
CA VAL A 1 4.97 3.86 -7.77
C VAL A 1 4.72 3.91 -6.29
N ASP A 2 3.57 3.41 -5.89
CA ASP A 2 3.10 3.43 -4.52
C ASP A 2 3.06 1.98 -4.05
N LEU A 3 3.99 1.62 -3.17
CA LEU A 3 4.07 0.30 -2.56
C LEU A 3 3.39 0.35 -1.20
N VAL A 4 2.42 -0.54 -0.95
CA VAL A 4 1.78 -0.64 0.35
C VAL A 4 2.26 -1.89 1.07
N ILE A 5 2.70 -1.74 2.32
CA ILE A 5 3.13 -2.86 3.16
C ILE A 5 1.91 -3.36 3.94
N ASP A 6 1.28 -4.42 3.45
CA ASP A 6 0.07 -5.02 4.02
C ASP A 6 0.13 -6.56 4.15
N HIS A 7 0.99 -7.23 3.39
CA HIS A 7 1.15 -8.70 3.38
C HIS A 7 2.21 -9.22 4.36
N SER A 8 2.43 -8.54 5.47
CA SER A 8 3.51 -8.90 6.40
C SER A 8 3.03 -9.09 7.83
N VAL A 9 2.12 -8.24 8.31
CA VAL A 9 1.48 -8.36 9.63
C VAL A 9 0.74 -9.69 9.75
N GLN A 10 0.92 -10.37 10.88
CA GLN A 10 0.22 -11.60 11.24
C GLN A 10 -0.59 -11.39 12.52
N VAL A 11 -1.60 -12.24 12.74
CA VAL A 11 -2.42 -12.24 13.96
C VAL A 11 -1.79 -13.21 14.96
N ASP A 12 -0.66 -12.80 15.58
CA ASP A 12 -0.03 -13.57 16.66
C ASP A 12 -0.83 -13.49 17.97
N ILE A 13 -1.39 -12.31 18.22
CA ILE A 13 -2.28 -12.03 19.35
C ILE A 13 -3.65 -11.64 18.81
N SER A 14 -4.68 -12.36 19.26
CA SER A 14 -6.08 -12.09 18.90
C SER A 14 -6.55 -10.74 19.44
N GLY A 15 -7.43 -10.06 18.69
CA GLY A 15 -8.08 -8.80 19.09
C GLY A 15 -8.94 -8.88 20.36
N ALA A 16 -9.10 -10.06 20.96
CA ALA A 16 -9.63 -10.20 22.32
C ALA A 16 -8.72 -9.54 23.38
N ASN A 17 -7.42 -9.39 23.11
CA ASN A 17 -6.50 -8.63 23.94
C ASN A 17 -6.54 -7.14 23.51
N PRO A 18 -6.80 -6.19 24.44
CA PRO A 18 -6.80 -4.75 24.13
C PRO A 18 -5.50 -4.23 23.50
N ASP A 19 -4.36 -4.86 23.82
CA ASP A 19 -3.04 -4.49 23.32
C ASP A 19 -2.63 -5.24 22.03
N ALA A 20 -3.53 -6.06 21.45
CA ALA A 20 -3.22 -6.95 20.33
C ALA A 20 -2.61 -6.22 19.13
N LEU A 21 -3.15 -5.05 18.76
CA LEU A 21 -2.64 -4.25 17.65
C LEU A 21 -1.16 -3.88 17.87
N LYS A 22 -0.84 -3.33 19.04
CA LYS A 22 0.52 -2.91 19.37
C LYS A 22 1.47 -4.11 19.39
N LEU A 23 1.08 -5.19 20.05
CA LEU A 23 1.92 -6.37 20.20
C LEU A 23 2.18 -7.06 18.85
N ASN A 24 1.18 -7.16 17.99
CA ASN A 24 1.35 -7.71 16.64
C ASN A 24 2.28 -6.82 15.78
N LEU A 25 2.18 -5.50 15.91
CA LEU A 25 3.09 -4.58 15.22
C LEU A 25 4.54 -4.69 15.72
N ASP A 26 4.75 -4.83 17.03
CA ASP A 26 6.09 -5.02 17.59
C ASP A 26 6.72 -6.32 17.07
N ILE A 27 5.95 -7.42 17.04
CA ILE A 27 6.38 -8.70 16.47
C ILE A 27 6.69 -8.56 14.97
N GLU A 28 5.83 -7.85 14.24
CA GLU A 28 5.98 -7.60 12.81
C GLU A 28 7.29 -6.86 12.48
N TYR A 29 7.57 -5.77 13.20
CA TYR A 29 8.82 -5.02 13.04
C TYR A 29 10.03 -5.89 13.37
N HIS A 30 9.96 -6.73 14.41
CA HIS A 30 11.05 -7.63 14.75
C HIS A 30 11.32 -8.65 13.64
N ARG A 31 10.27 -9.23 13.03
CA ARG A 31 10.40 -10.24 11.98
C ARG A 31 10.84 -9.68 10.63
N ASN A 32 10.41 -8.47 10.28
CA ASN A 32 10.54 -7.91 8.93
C ASN A 32 11.50 -6.71 8.85
N MET A 33 12.30 -6.44 9.89
CA MET A 33 13.20 -5.28 9.96
C MET A 33 14.11 -5.14 8.73
N GLU A 34 14.70 -6.23 8.26
CA GLU A 34 15.59 -6.22 7.08
C GLU A 34 14.83 -5.80 5.82
N ARG A 35 13.63 -6.37 5.59
CA ARG A 35 12.76 -6.04 4.46
C ARG A 35 12.37 -4.56 4.49
N TYR A 36 12.02 -4.03 5.67
CA TYR A 36 11.67 -2.62 5.82
C TYR A 36 12.86 -1.69 5.60
N THR A 37 14.05 -2.10 6.03
CA THR A 37 15.28 -1.36 5.77
C THR A 37 15.57 -1.30 4.27
N PHE A 38 15.39 -2.43 3.56
CA PHE A 38 15.55 -2.50 2.11
C PHE A 38 14.52 -1.62 1.36
N LEU A 39 13.25 -1.67 1.74
CA LEU A 39 12.21 -0.83 1.15
C LEU A 39 12.46 0.66 1.40
N LYS A 40 12.92 1.01 2.60
CA LYS A 40 13.30 2.38 2.96
C LYS A 40 14.50 2.87 2.13
N TRP A 41 15.50 2.02 1.91
CA TRP A 41 16.59 2.31 0.99
C TRP A 41 16.09 2.53 -0.43
N GLY A 42 15.15 1.71 -0.91
CA GLY A 42 14.50 1.86 -2.22
C GLY A 42 13.81 3.22 -2.38
N GLN A 43 13.07 3.65 -1.35
CA GLN A 43 12.43 4.97 -1.32
C GLN A 43 13.40 6.15 -1.35
N GLN A 44 14.61 5.98 -0.82
CA GLN A 44 15.65 7.00 -0.88
C GLN A 44 16.43 6.97 -2.20
N SER A 45 16.46 5.82 -2.87
CA SER A 45 17.33 5.59 -4.03
C SER A 45 16.61 5.70 -5.37
N LEU A 46 15.28 5.57 -5.41
CA LEU A 46 14.48 5.59 -6.63
C LEU A 46 13.59 6.84 -6.69
N ALA A 47 13.60 7.52 -7.84
CA ALA A 47 12.67 8.62 -8.10
C ALA A 47 11.22 8.09 -8.20
N ASN A 48 10.26 8.85 -7.67
CA ASN A 48 8.83 8.55 -7.73
C ASN A 48 8.43 7.19 -7.12
N PHE A 49 9.20 6.71 -6.14
CA PHE A 49 8.84 5.56 -5.32
C PHE A 49 8.42 6.03 -3.93
N GLN A 50 7.25 5.58 -3.47
CA GLN A 50 6.77 5.80 -2.11
C GLN A 50 6.36 4.45 -1.51
N ALA A 51 6.73 4.23 -0.24
CA ALA A 51 6.27 3.08 0.52
C ALA A 51 5.32 3.54 1.64
N VAL A 52 4.09 3.04 1.62
CA VAL A 52 3.13 3.19 2.72
C VAL A 52 3.49 2.16 3.81
N PRO A 53 3.78 2.61 5.04
CA PRO A 53 4.24 1.71 6.11
C PRO A 53 3.16 0.74 6.57
N PRO A 54 3.53 -0.34 7.29
CA PRO A 54 2.54 -1.26 7.89
C PRO A 54 1.58 -0.52 8.83
N SER A 55 0.41 -1.14 9.10
CA SER A 55 -0.68 -0.57 9.92
C SER A 55 -1.45 0.59 9.27
N ARG A 56 -1.32 0.79 7.96
CA ARG A 56 -2.04 1.84 7.20
C ARG A 56 -3.20 1.30 6.35
N GLY A 57 -3.55 0.03 6.50
CA GLY A 57 -4.59 -0.65 5.72
C GLY A 57 -4.04 -1.62 4.69
N ILE A 58 -4.91 -2.09 3.79
CA ILE A 58 -4.60 -3.01 2.69
C ILE A 58 -4.50 -2.24 1.37
N VAL A 59 -3.64 -2.68 0.45
CA VAL A 59 -3.24 -1.95 -0.76
C VAL A 59 -4.43 -1.44 -1.57
N HIS A 60 -5.45 -2.28 -1.78
CA HIS A 60 -6.60 -1.91 -2.62
C HIS A 60 -7.57 -0.96 -1.92
N GLN A 61 -7.72 -1.06 -0.60
CA GLN A 61 -8.52 -0.10 0.17
C GLN A 61 -7.83 1.26 0.22
N VAL A 62 -6.52 1.29 0.50
CA VAL A 62 -5.71 2.52 0.46
C VAL A 62 -5.74 3.13 -0.95
N ASN A 63 -5.74 2.30 -2.00
CA ASN A 63 -5.86 2.78 -3.37
C ASN A 63 -7.20 3.49 -3.59
N LEU A 64 -8.32 2.85 -3.25
CA LEU A 64 -9.66 3.43 -3.41
C LEU A 64 -9.87 4.71 -2.59
N GLU A 65 -9.37 4.75 -1.36
CA GLU A 65 -9.65 5.84 -0.42
C GLU A 65 -8.66 7.01 -0.51
N PHE A 66 -7.46 6.78 -1.04
CA PHE A 66 -6.37 7.77 -0.95
C PHE A 66 -5.51 7.94 -2.21
N LEU A 67 -5.14 6.85 -2.91
CA LEU A 67 -4.17 6.96 -4.02
C LEU A 67 -4.83 7.21 -5.38
N ALA A 68 -6.00 6.62 -5.64
CA ALA A 68 -6.70 6.73 -6.91
C ALA A 68 -7.17 8.18 -7.14
N SER A 69 -6.75 8.76 -8.26
CA SER A 69 -7.08 10.14 -8.62
C SER A 69 -8.33 10.26 -9.48
N VAL A 70 -8.76 9.16 -10.11
CA VAL A 70 -9.83 9.09 -11.14
C VAL A 70 -9.47 9.83 -12.42
N ALA A 71 -9.08 11.09 -12.32
CA ALA A 71 -8.48 11.88 -13.37
C ALA A 71 -7.46 12.85 -12.78
N ARG A 72 -6.38 13.11 -13.52
CA ARG A 72 -5.35 14.09 -13.14
C ARG A 72 -5.08 15.06 -14.28
N THR A 73 -4.60 16.25 -13.95
CA THR A 73 -4.22 17.26 -14.96
C THR A 73 -2.71 17.28 -15.12
N GLU A 74 -2.24 17.11 -16.36
CA GLU A 74 -0.83 17.28 -16.74
C GLU A 74 -0.75 18.29 -17.87
N ASN A 75 -0.01 19.39 -17.69
CA ASN A 75 0.15 20.46 -18.70
C ASN A 75 -1.20 20.97 -19.27
N ASN A 76 -2.18 21.22 -18.40
CA ASN A 76 -3.56 21.61 -18.75
C ASN A 76 -4.35 20.58 -19.58
N ILE A 77 -3.89 19.33 -19.65
CA ILE A 77 -4.58 18.21 -20.28
C ILE A 77 -5.11 17.29 -19.18
N TRP A 78 -6.39 16.94 -19.25
CA TRP A 78 -6.98 15.92 -18.38
C TRP A 78 -6.65 14.53 -18.88
N LEU A 79 -6.08 13.72 -18.00
CA LEU A 79 -5.76 12.32 -18.24
C LEU A 79 -6.59 11.47 -17.29
N ALA A 80 -7.22 10.41 -17.83
CA ALA A 80 -7.85 9.40 -17.01
C ALA A 80 -6.79 8.66 -16.20
N ASP A 81 -7.15 8.30 -14.96
CA ASP A 81 -6.30 7.45 -14.15
C ASP A 81 -6.33 6.00 -14.66
N THR A 82 -5.16 5.39 -14.73
CA THR A 82 -4.97 4.01 -15.17
C THR A 82 -3.74 3.43 -14.49
N LEU A 83 -3.76 2.16 -14.07
CA LEU A 83 -2.59 1.53 -13.45
C LEU A 83 -2.46 0.03 -13.72
N VAL A 84 -1.23 -0.46 -13.57
CA VAL A 84 -0.94 -1.87 -13.34
C VAL A 84 -0.35 -2.02 -11.95
N GLY A 85 -0.77 -3.05 -11.22
CA GLY A 85 -0.25 -3.36 -9.89
C GLY A 85 0.38 -4.73 -9.87
N THR A 86 1.27 -5.02 -8.91
CA THR A 86 1.87 -6.35 -8.76
C THR A 86 1.01 -7.28 -7.90
N ASP A 87 -0.31 -7.09 -7.92
CA ASP A 87 -1.30 -7.87 -7.19
C ASP A 87 -2.57 -8.07 -8.05
N SER A 88 -3.07 -9.31 -8.12
CA SER A 88 -4.20 -9.68 -8.97
C SER A 88 -5.51 -8.92 -8.68
N HIS A 89 -5.70 -8.44 -7.45
CA HIS A 89 -6.89 -7.71 -7.05
C HIS A 89 -6.79 -6.21 -7.34
N THR A 90 -5.74 -5.74 -8.05
CA THR A 90 -5.67 -4.36 -8.56
C THR A 90 -6.91 -3.97 -9.37
N THR A 91 -7.59 -4.97 -9.95
CA THR A 91 -8.90 -4.83 -10.59
C THR A 91 -10.00 -4.25 -9.69
N MET A 92 -9.84 -4.22 -8.37
CA MET A 92 -10.78 -3.61 -7.42
C MET A 92 -10.98 -2.11 -7.70
N VAL A 93 -9.95 -1.40 -8.19
CA VAL A 93 -10.01 0.04 -8.52
C VAL A 93 -10.99 0.35 -9.65
N ASN A 94 -11.33 -0.65 -10.49
CA ASN A 94 -12.30 -0.50 -11.57
C ASN A 94 -13.69 -0.09 -11.04
N GLY A 95 -14.01 -0.36 -9.77
CA GLY A 95 -15.23 0.11 -9.11
C GLY A 95 -15.35 1.64 -9.03
N LEU A 96 -14.23 2.37 -9.12
CA LEU A 96 -14.18 3.85 -9.19
C LEU A 96 -14.09 4.40 -10.62
N GLY A 97 -14.18 3.54 -11.64
CA GLY A 97 -14.03 3.95 -13.05
C GLY A 97 -12.58 4.18 -13.49
N VAL A 98 -11.60 3.79 -12.66
CA VAL A 98 -10.17 3.77 -13.00
C VAL A 98 -9.84 2.45 -13.67
N LEU A 99 -9.24 2.46 -14.86
CA LEU A 99 -8.86 1.21 -15.54
C LEU A 99 -7.57 0.64 -14.92
N GLY A 100 -7.66 -0.51 -14.25
CA GLY A 100 -6.49 -1.18 -13.71
C GLY A 100 -6.58 -2.70 -13.57
N TRP A 101 -5.41 -3.35 -13.58
CA TRP A 101 -5.25 -4.79 -13.44
C TRP A 101 -3.90 -5.18 -12.83
N GLY A 102 -3.77 -6.46 -12.45
CA GLY A 102 -2.55 -7.06 -11.89
C GLY A 102 -1.64 -7.70 -12.92
#